data_AF-A0A7W1FXJ0-F1
#
_entry.id   AF-A0A7W1FXJ0-F1
#
_cell.length_a   1.000
_cell.length_b   1.000
_cell.length_c   1.000
_cell.angle_alpha   90.00
_cell.angle_beta   90.00
_cell.angle_gamma   90.00
#
_symmetry.space_group_name_H-M   'P 1'
#
loop_
_entity.id
_entity.type
_entity.pdbx_description
1 polymer ?
#
loop_
_entity_poly.entity_id
_entity_poly.type
_entity_poly.pdbx_seq_one_letter_code
_entity_poly.pdbx_strand_id
1 'polypeptide(L)'
;MSGYKTWDTYIHADTIEKTIERIDLDYYGTDVWVGRSLHTGTGKQINRKFNSIVLAYRYAQTRYQHRPSFTLDTNQLNVNSSLYLGSIGFSLSKFYKDQYIFRFGANEDIPEGLVVQFLYGALEKELKELRYYLGIDVSRGKHFEGLGYFSLNASYGNFFSEKQTSNTTLNIGFTYFTDLLRSKKWYYRQFIYLKYVNGINKPEHEKITLRPDELYGFNSGTLKGRSKVLVNLEGVTYAPYNLIGFRFAPLILAGFGMIESDEVKLFTGHLYQAYAVGVLLRNENLLNASFQFTYGVYPYVPDRTNPSSKFNPVVNITVRFRSFAVVKPDVVSYN
;
A
#
# COMPACT_ATOMS: atom_id res chain seq x y z
N MET A 1 2.58 -26.71 14.70
CA MET A 1 2.05 -26.63 13.32
C MET A 1 1.92 -25.16 12.94
N SER A 2 2.45 -24.73 11.79
CA SER A 2 2.33 -23.35 11.29
C SER A 2 1.57 -23.41 9.97
N GLY A 3 0.24 -23.26 10.01
CA GLY A 3 -0.58 -23.11 8.82
C GLY A 3 -0.42 -21.72 8.20
N TYR A 4 -0.46 -21.66 6.88
CA TYR A 4 -0.50 -20.40 6.12
C TYR A 4 -1.83 -20.35 5.36
N LYS A 5 -2.48 -19.17 5.36
CA LYS A 5 -3.72 -18.95 4.61
C LYS A 5 -3.40 -18.84 3.11
N THR A 6 -3.88 -19.79 2.32
CA THR A 6 -4.02 -19.63 0.86
C THR A 6 -5.50 -19.43 0.54
N TRP A 7 -5.81 -18.78 -0.58
CA TRP A 7 -7.20 -18.58 -1.00
C TRP A 7 -7.87 -19.96 -1.11
N ASP A 8 -9.02 -20.11 -0.48
CA ASP A 8 -9.89 -21.30 -0.47
C ASP A 8 -9.33 -22.59 0.14
N THR A 9 -8.12 -22.57 0.72
CA THR A 9 -7.46 -23.77 1.28
C THR A 9 -6.60 -23.47 2.51
N TYR A 10 -6.65 -24.37 3.50
CA TYR A 10 -5.75 -24.41 4.64
C TYR A 10 -4.76 -25.56 4.45
N ILE A 11 -3.46 -25.24 4.43
CA ILE A 11 -2.40 -26.22 4.27
C ILE A 11 -1.78 -26.50 5.64
N HIS A 12 -1.69 -27.79 5.98
CA HIS A 12 -0.98 -28.23 7.17
C HIS A 12 -0.10 -29.44 6.87
N ALA A 13 0.96 -29.59 7.65
CA ALA A 13 1.80 -30.78 7.60
C ALA A 13 1.27 -31.78 8.64
N ASP A 14 0.81 -32.93 8.18
CA ASP A 14 0.49 -34.02 9.10
C ASP A 14 1.80 -34.57 9.66
N THR A 15 1.87 -34.66 10.98
CA THR A 15 3.06 -35.09 11.70
C THR A 15 3.14 -36.61 11.79
N ILE A 16 2.01 -37.31 11.59
CA ILE A 16 1.91 -38.77 11.64
C ILE A 16 2.29 -39.35 10.28
N GLU A 17 1.66 -38.90 9.20
CA GLU A 17 1.95 -39.40 7.85
C GLU A 17 3.11 -38.68 7.15
N LYS A 18 3.60 -37.57 7.71
CA LYS A 18 4.62 -36.68 7.11
C LYS A 18 4.22 -36.18 5.72
N THR A 19 2.91 -36.10 5.46
CA THR A 19 2.32 -35.59 4.22
C THR A 19 1.84 -34.16 4.42
N ILE A 20 1.73 -33.41 3.31
CA ILE A 20 1.10 -32.09 3.32
C ILE A 20 -0.36 -32.29 2.93
N GLU A 21 -1.25 -32.02 3.87
CA GLU A 21 -2.69 -32.10 3.65
C GLU A 21 -3.29 -30.72 3.36
N ARG A 22 -4.36 -30.74 2.58
CA ARG A 22 -5.13 -29.55 2.21
C ARG A 22 -6.57 -29.72 2.67
N ILE A 23 -7.03 -28.76 3.45
CA ILE A 23 -8.42 -28.67 3.90
C ILE A 23 -9.04 -27.49 3.18
N ASP A 24 -10.15 -27.71 2.50
CA ASP A 24 -10.86 -26.63 1.82
C ASP A 24 -11.47 -25.65 2.84
N LEU A 25 -11.41 -24.36 2.53
CA LEU A 25 -12.00 -23.30 3.34
C LEU A 25 -13.24 -22.77 2.64
N ASP A 26 -14.40 -22.95 3.26
CA ASP A 26 -15.66 -22.37 2.79
C ASP A 26 -16.16 -21.31 3.77
N TYR A 27 -16.38 -20.09 3.27
CA TYR A 27 -16.82 -18.97 4.09
C TYR A 27 -17.70 -17.97 3.32
N TYR A 28 -18.55 -17.31 4.08
CA TYR A 28 -19.42 -16.24 3.59
C TYR A 28 -18.95 -14.93 4.23
N GLY A 29 -18.68 -13.96 3.36
CA GLY A 29 -18.32 -12.60 3.75
C GLY A 29 -19.50 -11.65 3.52
N THR A 30 -19.77 -10.78 4.49
CA THR A 30 -20.69 -9.64 4.32
C THR A 30 -19.90 -8.36 4.60
N ASP A 31 -19.92 -7.39 3.69
CA ASP A 31 -19.27 -6.08 3.89
C ASP A 31 -20.23 -4.99 3.40
N VAL A 32 -20.86 -4.30 4.34
CA VAL A 32 -21.83 -3.24 4.08
C VAL A 32 -21.35 -1.97 4.76
N TRP A 33 -21.42 -0.85 4.06
CA TRP A 33 -21.08 0.44 4.63
C TRP A 33 -22.02 1.53 4.12
N VAL A 34 -22.21 2.55 4.93
CA VAL A 34 -22.99 3.74 4.62
C VAL A 34 -22.22 4.97 5.04
N GLY A 35 -22.28 6.03 4.24
CA GLY A 35 -21.63 7.29 4.55
C GLY A 35 -22.46 8.48 4.11
N ARG A 36 -22.34 9.58 4.85
CA ARG A 36 -22.96 10.86 4.52
C ARG A 36 -21.94 11.97 4.58
N SER A 37 -21.85 12.72 3.48
CA SER A 37 -21.04 13.94 3.39
C SER A 37 -21.87 15.17 3.77
N LEU A 38 -21.32 15.98 4.66
CA LEU A 38 -21.87 17.23 5.16
C LEU A 38 -20.90 18.35 4.79
N HIS A 39 -21.37 19.33 4.03
CA HIS A 39 -20.55 20.46 3.64
C HIS A 39 -20.57 21.51 4.76
N THR A 40 -19.41 21.94 5.25
CA THR A 40 -19.32 22.95 6.32
C THR A 40 -19.42 24.36 5.74
N GLY A 41 -20.57 25.00 5.93
CA GLY A 41 -20.90 26.30 5.33
C GLY A 41 -20.77 27.48 6.29
N THR A 42 -19.56 28.04 6.44
CA THR A 42 -19.34 29.36 7.08
C THR A 42 -18.20 30.12 6.39
N GLY A 43 -18.36 30.54 5.13
CA GLY A 43 -17.39 31.42 4.44
C GLY A 43 -17.59 31.59 2.92
N LYS A 44 -17.15 32.73 2.36
CA LYS A 44 -17.41 33.17 0.95
C LYS A 44 -16.90 32.19 -0.13
N GLN A 45 -17.86 31.61 -0.85
CA GLN A 45 -17.98 31.29 -2.29
C GLN A 45 -16.94 30.44 -3.07
N ILE A 46 -15.69 30.21 -2.67
CA ILE A 46 -14.77 29.34 -3.46
C ILE A 46 -14.32 28.07 -2.72
N ASN A 47 -14.10 28.14 -1.41
CA ASN A 47 -13.69 26.96 -0.62
C ASN A 47 -14.85 25.99 -0.29
N ARG A 48 -16.11 26.37 -0.57
CA ARG A 48 -17.33 25.61 -0.22
C ARG A 48 -17.51 24.29 -0.97
N LYS A 49 -16.91 24.14 -2.17
CA LYS A 49 -17.04 22.94 -3.01
C LYS A 49 -15.98 21.89 -2.74
N PHE A 50 -14.94 22.25 -2.00
CA PHE A 50 -13.74 21.43 -1.86
C PHE A 50 -13.62 20.81 -0.48
N ASN A 51 -14.39 21.27 0.51
CA ASN A 51 -14.36 20.76 1.88
C ASN A 51 -15.62 19.96 2.24
N SER A 52 -15.44 18.85 2.95
CA SER A 52 -16.54 18.04 3.47
C SER A 52 -16.17 17.40 4.81
N ILE A 53 -17.17 17.30 5.69
CA ILE A 53 -17.15 16.38 6.82
C ILE A 53 -17.92 15.14 6.41
N VAL A 54 -17.31 13.97 6.50
CA VAL A 54 -17.93 12.70 6.15
C VAL A 54 -18.07 11.86 7.42
N LEU A 55 -19.32 11.48 7.69
CA LEU A 55 -19.65 10.48 8.70
C LEU A 55 -19.87 9.16 7.97
N ALA A 56 -19.25 8.08 8.42
CA ALA A 56 -19.44 6.78 7.81
C ALA A 56 -19.43 5.66 8.84
N TYR A 57 -20.13 4.58 8.51
CA TYR A 57 -20.22 3.37 9.30
C TYR A 57 -20.07 2.16 8.38
N ARG A 58 -19.36 1.13 8.85
CA ARG A 58 -19.16 -0.14 8.15
C ARG A 58 -19.40 -1.30 9.11
N TYR A 59 -20.09 -2.29 8.58
CA TYR A 59 -20.19 -3.63 9.15
C TYR A 59 -19.53 -4.62 8.20
N ALA A 60 -18.52 -5.34 8.67
CA ALA A 60 -17.87 -6.40 7.92
C ALA A 60 -17.85 -7.69 8.75
N GLN A 61 -18.26 -8.80 8.15
CA GLN A 61 -18.41 -10.08 8.83
C GLN A 61 -17.80 -11.19 7.98
N THR A 62 -17.19 -12.17 8.63
CA THR A 62 -16.78 -13.42 8.02
C THR A 62 -17.34 -14.58 8.83
N ARG A 63 -18.00 -15.52 8.16
CA ARG A 63 -18.54 -16.76 8.75
C ARG A 63 -18.06 -17.96 7.95
N TYR A 64 -17.32 -18.85 8.59
CA TYR A 64 -16.82 -20.09 8.00
C TYR A 64 -17.90 -21.18 8.12
N GLN A 65 -18.23 -21.82 6.99
CA GLN A 65 -19.05 -23.04 6.97
C GLN A 65 -18.17 -24.29 7.07
N HIS A 66 -17.01 -24.27 6.40
CA HIS A 66 -16.02 -25.34 6.49
C HIS A 66 -14.65 -24.75 6.81
N ARG A 67 -14.00 -25.30 7.84
CA ARG A 67 -12.68 -24.85 8.33
C ARG A 67 -11.99 -25.96 9.14
N PRO A 68 -10.64 -25.94 9.24
CA PRO A 68 -9.91 -26.84 10.13
C PRO A 68 -10.37 -26.66 11.58
N SER A 69 -10.22 -27.71 12.38
CA SER A 69 -10.40 -27.62 13.83
C SER A 69 -9.33 -26.71 14.46
N PHE A 70 -9.62 -26.11 15.61
CA PHE A 70 -8.65 -25.23 16.30
C PHE A 70 -7.47 -25.97 16.92
N THR A 71 -7.50 -27.31 16.96
CA THR A 71 -6.31 -28.11 17.26
C THR A 71 -5.31 -28.10 16.10
N LEU A 72 -5.79 -27.96 14.86
CA LEU A 72 -4.97 -27.80 13.66
C LEU A 72 -4.63 -26.32 13.41
N ASP A 73 -5.64 -25.45 13.44
CA ASP A 73 -5.47 -23.99 13.35
C ASP A 73 -5.18 -23.35 14.70
N THR A 74 -4.00 -23.65 15.23
CA THR A 74 -3.52 -23.16 16.53
C THR A 74 -3.41 -21.64 16.60
N ASN A 75 -3.13 -20.99 15.47
CA ASN A 75 -3.07 -19.53 15.35
C ASN A 75 -4.45 -18.87 15.27
N GLN A 76 -5.52 -19.68 15.13
CA GLN A 76 -6.91 -19.22 15.03
C GLN A 76 -7.09 -18.20 13.89
N LEU A 77 -6.54 -18.52 12.72
CA LEU A 77 -6.61 -17.67 11.53
C LEU A 77 -8.01 -17.71 10.89
N ASN A 78 -8.73 -18.81 11.06
CA ASN A 78 -10.02 -19.10 10.42
C ASN A 78 -11.20 -19.02 11.40
N VAL A 79 -11.20 -17.99 12.25
CA VAL A 79 -12.27 -17.73 13.23
C VAL A 79 -13.37 -16.86 12.64
N ASN A 80 -14.61 -17.10 13.05
CA ASN A 80 -15.71 -16.21 12.72
C ASN A 80 -15.45 -14.83 13.31
N SER A 81 -15.71 -13.77 12.54
CA SER A 81 -15.44 -12.40 12.98
C SER A 81 -16.54 -11.44 12.56
N SER A 82 -16.75 -10.41 13.39
CA SER A 82 -17.64 -9.28 13.12
C SER A 82 -16.88 -7.99 13.44
N LEU A 83 -16.79 -7.09 12.48
CA LEU A 83 -16.11 -5.80 12.57
C LEU A 83 -17.13 -4.70 12.40
N TYR A 84 -17.22 -3.83 13.40
CA TYR A 84 -18.05 -2.63 13.39
C TYR A 84 -17.12 -1.43 13.43
N LEU A 85 -17.17 -0.56 12.42
CA LEU A 85 -16.31 0.63 12.33
C LEU A 85 -17.13 1.87 12.03
N GLY A 86 -16.99 2.89 12.86
CA GLY A 86 -17.41 4.25 12.59
C GLY A 86 -16.24 5.13 12.20
N SER A 87 -16.51 6.18 11.42
CA SER A 87 -15.52 7.21 11.12
C SER A 87 -16.12 8.60 11.04
N ILE A 88 -15.32 9.58 11.44
CA ILE A 88 -15.57 11.01 11.23
C ILE A 88 -14.35 11.54 10.51
N GLY A 89 -14.53 12.03 9.28
CA GLY A 89 -13.44 12.55 8.47
C GLY A 89 -13.70 13.95 7.97
N PHE A 90 -12.64 14.75 7.88
CA PHE A 90 -12.60 16.00 7.14
C PHE A 90 -11.77 15.79 5.87
N SER A 91 -12.29 16.22 4.73
CA SER A 91 -11.60 16.20 3.44
C SER A 91 -11.63 17.58 2.82
N LEU A 92 -10.48 18.02 2.34
CA LEU A 92 -10.28 19.17 1.47
C LEU A 92 -9.56 18.64 0.22
N SER A 93 -10.21 18.62 -0.94
CA SER A 93 -9.60 18.13 -2.18
C SER A 93 -9.75 19.14 -3.31
N LYS A 94 -8.64 19.44 -3.97
CA LYS A 94 -8.51 20.28 -5.16
C LYS A 94 -7.63 19.55 -6.17
N PHE A 95 -7.59 20.05 -7.39
CA PHE A 95 -6.71 19.54 -8.43
C PHE A 95 -5.98 20.70 -9.09
N TYR A 96 -4.71 20.50 -9.41
CA TYR A 96 -3.95 21.37 -10.30
C TYR A 96 -3.58 20.60 -11.57
N LYS A 97 -3.27 21.32 -12.65
CA LYS A 97 -2.92 20.71 -13.92
C LYS A 97 -1.41 20.56 -14.02
N ASP A 98 -0.97 19.36 -14.34
CA ASP A 98 0.41 19.03 -14.67
C ASP A 98 0.44 18.21 -15.98
N GLN A 99 1.63 17.92 -16.49
CA GLN A 99 1.85 17.10 -17.68
C GLN A 99 3.02 16.16 -17.44
N TYR A 100 3.12 15.05 -18.19
CA TYR A 100 4.24 14.11 -18.10
C TYR A 100 4.36 13.47 -16.69
N ILE A 101 3.22 13.11 -16.12
CA ILE A 101 3.10 12.22 -14.96
C ILE A 101 2.75 10.82 -15.45
N PHE A 102 1.59 10.67 -16.11
CA PHE A 102 1.17 9.42 -16.77
C PHE A 102 1.07 9.59 -18.28
N ARG A 103 0.68 10.79 -18.73
CA ARG A 103 0.40 11.12 -20.11
C ARG A 103 1.50 11.98 -20.70
N PHE A 104 1.84 11.70 -21.95
CA PHE A 104 2.94 12.37 -22.61
C PHE A 104 2.50 13.74 -23.15
N GLY A 105 2.52 14.76 -22.29
CA GLY A 105 2.22 16.15 -22.65
C GLY A 105 0.73 16.51 -22.72
N ALA A 106 -0.17 15.61 -22.33
CA ALA A 106 -1.56 15.96 -22.06
C ALA A 106 -1.68 16.52 -20.65
N ASN A 107 -2.62 17.43 -20.43
CA ASN A 107 -2.94 17.91 -19.08
C ASN A 107 -3.52 16.77 -18.24
N GLU A 108 -3.05 16.68 -17.01
CA GLU A 108 -3.42 15.71 -16.00
C GLU A 108 -3.82 16.45 -14.74
N ASP A 109 -4.95 16.06 -14.16
CA ASP A 109 -5.43 16.65 -12.90
C ASP A 109 -4.75 15.91 -11.74
N ILE A 110 -3.83 16.60 -11.08
CA ILE A 110 -3.08 16.07 -9.94
C ILE A 110 -3.78 16.51 -8.65
N PRO A 111 -4.17 15.57 -7.78
CA PRO A 111 -4.88 15.89 -6.55
C PRO A 111 -3.98 16.64 -5.57
N GLU A 112 -4.55 17.63 -4.90
CA GLU A 112 -3.99 18.35 -3.76
C GLU A 112 -5.02 18.46 -2.66
N GLY A 113 -4.58 18.48 -1.42
CA GLY A 113 -5.54 18.53 -0.34
C GLY A 113 -5.04 18.15 1.03
N LEU A 114 -6.02 17.96 1.89
CA LEU A 114 -5.88 17.47 3.24
C LEU A 114 -7.04 16.52 3.51
N VAL A 115 -6.77 15.33 4.02
CA VAL A 115 -7.77 14.46 4.63
C VAL A 115 -7.31 14.12 6.04
N VAL A 116 -8.25 14.15 6.98
CA VAL A 116 -8.07 13.70 8.36
C VAL A 116 -9.28 12.84 8.68
N GLN A 117 -9.09 11.56 9.00
CA GLN A 117 -10.15 10.62 9.32
C GLN A 117 -9.87 9.98 10.67
N PHE A 118 -10.78 10.16 11.61
CA PHE A 118 -10.79 9.44 12.87
C PHE A 118 -11.65 8.19 12.72
N LEU A 119 -11.18 7.08 13.28
CA LEU A 119 -11.79 5.75 13.21
C LEU A 119 -12.01 5.24 14.62
N TYR A 120 -13.17 4.64 14.87
CA TYR A 120 -13.48 3.96 16.11
C TYR A 120 -14.32 2.73 15.83
N GLY A 121 -14.27 1.74 16.70
CA GLY A 121 -15.11 0.57 16.51
C GLY A 121 -14.78 -0.60 17.43
N ALA A 122 -15.25 -1.76 17.03
CA ALA A 122 -15.00 -3.01 17.75
C ALA A 122 -14.89 -4.19 16.78
N LEU A 123 -14.07 -5.15 17.17
CA LEU A 123 -13.86 -6.41 16.49
C LEU A 123 -14.22 -7.54 17.46
N GLU A 124 -15.24 -8.29 17.09
CA GLU A 124 -15.59 -9.57 17.69
C GLU A 124 -14.92 -10.67 16.88
N LYS A 125 -14.23 -11.56 17.58
CA LYS A 125 -13.71 -12.80 17.01
C LYS A 125 -14.19 -13.94 17.90
N GLU A 126 -14.67 -15.00 17.27
CA GLU A 126 -15.00 -16.24 17.96
C GLU A 126 -13.79 -16.71 18.78
N LEU A 127 -14.06 -17.20 20.00
CA LEU A 127 -13.03 -17.64 20.96
C LEU A 127 -12.05 -16.56 21.43
N LYS A 128 -12.30 -15.28 21.11
CA LYS A 128 -11.50 -14.15 21.61
C LYS A 128 -12.41 -13.13 22.27
N GLU A 129 -11.84 -12.39 23.21
CA GLU A 129 -12.55 -11.27 23.81
C GLU A 129 -12.79 -10.14 22.81
N LEU A 130 -13.82 -9.35 23.08
CA LEU A 130 -14.11 -8.14 22.33
C LEU A 130 -12.88 -7.21 22.33
N ARG A 131 -12.51 -6.73 21.15
CA ARG A 131 -11.42 -5.76 20.99
C ARG A 131 -11.98 -4.46 20.47
N TYR A 132 -11.72 -3.37 21.18
CA TYR A 132 -12.02 -2.03 20.69
C TYR A 132 -10.94 -1.57 19.71
N TYR A 133 -11.33 -0.70 18.80
CA TYR A 133 -10.44 -0.13 17.80
C TYR A 133 -10.50 1.39 17.86
N LEU A 134 -9.33 2.02 17.80
CA LEU A 134 -9.16 3.44 17.56
C LEU A 134 -8.12 3.64 16.47
N GLY A 135 -8.36 4.59 15.58
CA GLY A 135 -7.41 4.94 14.55
C GLY A 135 -7.53 6.38 14.10
N ILE A 136 -6.45 6.88 13.51
CA ILE A 136 -6.41 8.15 12.83
C ILE A 136 -5.65 7.99 11.53
N ASP A 137 -6.14 8.64 10.50
CA ASP A 137 -5.53 8.65 9.18
C ASP A 137 -5.46 10.09 8.68
N VAL A 138 -4.26 10.54 8.35
CA VAL A 138 -4.00 11.91 7.91
C VAL A 138 -3.24 11.87 6.60
N SER A 139 -3.66 12.68 5.64
CA SER A 139 -2.89 12.90 4.41
C SER A 139 -2.94 14.32 3.94
N ARG A 140 -1.80 14.82 3.49
CA ARG A 140 -1.68 16.14 2.87
C ARG A 140 -0.90 16.03 1.57
N GLY A 141 -1.31 16.76 0.56
CA GLY A 141 -0.61 16.87 -0.72
C GLY A 141 -0.67 18.29 -1.23
N LYS A 142 0.45 18.80 -1.71
CA LYS A 142 0.56 20.15 -2.25
C LYS A 142 1.75 20.29 -3.19
N HIS A 143 1.53 20.98 -4.30
CA HIS A 143 2.54 21.49 -5.21
C HIS A 143 3.10 22.84 -4.73
N PHE A 144 4.40 23.00 -4.92
CA PHE A 144 5.12 24.23 -4.71
C PHE A 144 5.89 24.55 -6.00
N GLU A 145 5.53 25.67 -6.64
CA GLU A 145 6.19 26.14 -7.85
C GLU A 145 7.72 26.25 -7.66
N GLY A 146 8.48 25.70 -8.60
CA GLY A 146 9.94 25.67 -8.58
C GLY A 146 10.54 24.51 -7.79
N LEU A 147 9.75 23.79 -6.98
CA LEU A 147 10.21 22.65 -6.18
C LEU A 147 9.56 21.33 -6.62
N GLY A 148 8.26 21.35 -6.93
CA GLY A 148 7.48 20.18 -7.27
C GLY A 148 6.38 19.85 -6.25
N TYR A 149 5.85 18.63 -6.35
CA TYR A 149 4.74 18.14 -5.54
C TYR A 149 5.22 17.29 -4.38
N PHE A 150 4.62 17.52 -3.21
CA PHE A 150 4.89 16.79 -1.98
C PHE A 150 3.59 16.20 -1.45
N SER A 151 3.62 14.95 -1.05
CA SER A 151 2.53 14.31 -0.31
C SER A 151 3.05 13.50 0.86
N LEU A 152 2.36 13.62 1.99
CA LEU A 152 2.60 12.87 3.20
C LEU A 152 1.31 12.17 3.62
N ASN A 153 1.41 10.91 4.01
CA ASN A 153 0.35 10.15 4.66
C ASN A 153 0.88 9.57 5.98
N ALA A 154 0.05 9.61 7.02
CA ALA A 154 0.34 9.02 8.30
C ALA A 154 -0.95 8.40 8.85
N SER A 155 -0.92 7.09 9.10
CA SER A 155 -2.03 6.32 9.59
C SER A 155 -1.60 5.56 10.82
N TYR A 156 -2.37 5.68 11.90
CA TYR A 156 -2.16 4.99 13.17
C TYR A 156 -3.45 4.25 13.53
N GLY A 157 -3.34 2.97 13.86
CA GLY A 157 -4.47 2.14 14.30
C GLY A 157 -4.06 1.27 15.47
N ASN A 158 -4.95 1.12 16.44
CA ASN A 158 -4.71 0.33 17.64
C ASN A 158 -5.95 -0.48 18.02
N PHE A 159 -5.79 -1.79 18.13
CA PHE A 159 -6.75 -2.67 18.80
C PHE A 159 -6.35 -2.89 20.25
N PHE A 160 -7.29 -2.71 21.17
CA PHE A 160 -7.06 -2.91 22.60
C PHE A 160 -8.23 -3.63 23.26
N SER A 161 -7.95 -4.28 24.40
CA SER A 161 -8.92 -4.95 25.25
C SER A 161 -8.35 -4.97 26.67
N GLU A 162 -9.18 -5.23 27.68
CA GLU A 162 -8.73 -5.20 29.08
C GLU A 162 -7.70 -6.30 29.40
N LYS A 163 -7.83 -7.48 28.78
CA LYS A 163 -6.98 -8.65 29.09
C LYS A 163 -5.96 -9.00 28.03
N GLN A 164 -5.95 -8.32 26.89
CA GLN A 164 -5.02 -8.60 25.78
C GLN A 164 -4.17 -7.38 25.49
N THR A 165 -2.89 -7.62 25.18
CA THR A 165 -1.97 -6.58 24.75
C THR A 165 -2.52 -5.85 23.52
N SER A 166 -2.27 -4.54 23.46
CA SER A 166 -2.60 -3.71 22.31
C SER A 166 -1.98 -4.28 21.03
N ASN A 167 -2.63 -4.13 19.87
CA ASN A 167 -2.07 -4.43 18.56
C ASN A 167 -2.08 -3.12 17.76
N THR A 168 -0.90 -2.54 17.59
CA THR A 168 -0.73 -1.23 16.99
C THR A 168 -0.12 -1.35 15.61
N THR A 169 -0.60 -0.52 14.68
CA THR A 169 -0.04 -0.35 13.34
C THR A 169 0.20 1.13 13.09
N LEU A 170 1.42 1.46 12.68
CA LEU A 170 1.80 2.77 12.18
C LEU A 170 2.22 2.62 10.70
N ASN A 171 1.67 3.45 9.83
CA ASN A 171 1.98 3.49 8.41
C ASN A 171 2.23 4.95 8.01
N ILE A 172 3.44 5.24 7.55
CA ILE A 172 3.84 6.57 7.08
C ILE A 172 4.31 6.42 5.65
N GLY A 173 3.81 7.27 4.76
CA GLY A 173 4.27 7.35 3.39
C GLY A 173 4.56 8.79 3.00
N PHE A 174 5.56 8.95 2.16
CA PHE A 174 5.93 10.23 1.57
C PHE A 174 6.13 10.01 0.07
N THR A 175 5.61 10.94 -0.72
CA THR A 175 5.78 10.97 -2.17
C THR A 175 6.22 12.37 -2.56
N TYR A 176 7.28 12.45 -3.36
CA TYR A 176 7.74 13.68 -3.96
C TYR A 176 7.98 13.48 -5.45
N PHE A 177 7.66 14.50 -6.24
CA PHE A 177 8.14 14.58 -7.61
C PHE A 177 8.45 16.00 -8.02
N THR A 178 9.47 16.16 -8.87
CA THR A 178 9.94 17.47 -9.33
C THR A 178 8.94 18.11 -10.28
N ASP A 179 9.03 19.44 -10.41
CA ASP A 179 8.52 20.11 -11.61
C ASP A 179 9.11 19.50 -12.88
N LEU A 180 8.42 19.69 -14.00
CA LEU A 180 8.85 19.16 -15.28
C LEU A 180 10.13 19.87 -15.73
N LEU A 181 11.26 19.17 -15.64
CA LEU A 181 12.54 19.69 -16.09
C LEU A 181 12.65 19.52 -17.59
N ARG A 182 13.26 20.51 -18.27
CA ARG A 182 13.46 20.48 -19.71
C ARG A 182 14.94 20.68 -20.04
N SER A 183 15.48 19.80 -20.88
CA SER A 183 16.78 20.00 -21.53
C SER A 183 16.62 19.82 -23.03
N LYS A 184 16.82 20.90 -23.79
CA LYS A 184 16.56 20.96 -25.24
C LYS A 184 15.12 20.51 -25.58
N LYS A 185 14.98 19.35 -26.22
CA LYS A 185 13.69 18.75 -26.62
C LYS A 185 13.22 17.63 -25.68
N TRP A 186 14.02 17.27 -24.68
CA TRP A 186 13.72 16.21 -23.74
C TRP A 186 13.12 16.81 -22.46
N TYR A 187 12.21 16.04 -21.86
CA TYR A 187 11.65 16.35 -20.54
C TYR A 187 12.07 15.29 -19.53
N TYR A 188 12.19 15.68 -18.27
CA TYR A 188 12.67 14.81 -17.20
C TYR A 188 11.85 15.06 -15.94
N ARG A 189 11.58 13.99 -15.20
CA ARG A 189 10.97 14.05 -13.87
C ARG A 189 11.63 13.05 -12.95
N GLN A 190 11.86 13.47 -11.72
CA GLN A 190 12.35 12.61 -10.66
C GLN A 190 11.25 12.39 -9.64
N PHE A 191 11.16 11.16 -9.12
CA PHE A 191 10.22 10.76 -8.10
C PHE A 191 10.96 10.15 -6.91
N ILE A 192 10.47 10.42 -5.71
CA ILE A 192 10.94 9.85 -4.46
C ILE A 192 9.73 9.31 -3.71
N TYR A 193 9.79 8.04 -3.31
CA TYR A 193 8.79 7.43 -2.42
C TYR A 193 9.48 6.90 -1.18
N LEU A 194 8.98 7.31 -0.02
CA LEU A 194 9.38 6.74 1.27
C LEU A 194 8.18 6.04 1.86
N LYS A 195 8.38 4.86 2.43
CA LYS A 195 7.35 4.14 3.17
C LYS A 195 7.94 3.56 4.44
N TYR A 196 7.26 3.79 5.56
CA TYR A 196 7.58 3.21 6.84
C TYR A 196 6.35 2.52 7.42
N VAL A 197 6.51 1.28 7.85
CA VAL A 197 5.45 0.49 8.48
C VAL A 197 6.02 -0.11 9.74
N ASN A 198 5.30 0.02 10.85
CA ASN A 198 5.69 -0.54 12.13
C ASN A 198 4.50 -1.20 12.82
N GLY A 199 4.72 -2.43 13.27
CA GLY A 199 3.76 -3.21 14.04
C GLY A 199 4.26 -3.42 15.46
N ILE A 200 3.52 -2.91 16.45
CA ILE A 200 3.84 -3.09 17.87
C ILE A 200 2.88 -4.13 18.43
N ASN A 201 3.42 -5.11 19.18
CA ASN A 201 2.65 -6.18 19.81
C ASN A 201 1.74 -6.93 18.82
N LYS A 202 2.23 -7.09 17.59
CA LYS A 202 1.59 -7.91 16.56
C LYS A 202 1.69 -9.40 16.94
N PRO A 203 0.64 -10.21 16.72
CA PRO A 203 0.74 -11.67 16.85
C PRO A 203 1.83 -12.24 15.94
N GLU A 204 2.48 -13.33 16.35
CA GLU A 204 3.59 -13.94 15.60
C GLU A 204 3.24 -14.34 14.16
N HIS A 205 1.98 -14.65 13.88
CA HIS A 205 1.52 -14.97 12.53
C HIS A 205 1.25 -13.73 11.65
N GLU A 206 1.17 -12.54 12.23
CA GLU A 206 1.06 -11.26 11.52
C GLU A 206 2.47 -10.69 11.28
N LYS A 207 3.09 -11.05 10.15
CA LYS A 207 4.38 -10.49 9.72
C LYS A 207 4.23 -9.83 8.33
N ILE A 208 5.04 -8.80 8.09
CA ILE A 208 5.17 -8.12 6.80
C ILE A 208 6.43 -8.56 6.06
N THR A 209 6.52 -8.21 4.78
CA THR A 209 7.69 -8.47 3.92
C THR A 209 7.93 -7.28 2.99
N LEU A 210 9.06 -7.32 2.27
CA LEU A 210 9.35 -6.42 1.16
C LEU A 210 8.68 -6.97 -0.10
N ARG A 211 7.57 -6.37 -0.52
CA ARG A 211 6.79 -6.92 -1.61
C ARG A 211 7.38 -6.57 -2.99
N PRO A 212 7.15 -7.41 -4.01
CA PRO A 212 7.54 -7.11 -5.38
C PRO A 212 6.98 -5.80 -5.92
N ASP A 213 5.76 -5.43 -5.52
CA ASP A 213 5.09 -4.20 -5.97
C ASP A 213 5.59 -2.93 -5.25
N GLU A 214 6.40 -3.08 -4.20
CA GLU A 214 6.98 -1.99 -3.42
C GLU A 214 8.49 -1.79 -3.69
N LEU A 215 9.18 -2.81 -4.19
CA LEU A 215 10.63 -2.80 -4.38
C LEU A 215 11.01 -3.40 -5.74
N TYR A 216 10.41 -2.87 -6.81
CA TYR A 216 10.72 -3.16 -8.21
C TYR A 216 10.89 -4.64 -8.57
N GLY A 217 10.01 -5.50 -8.05
CA GLY A 217 10.00 -6.94 -8.30
C GLY A 217 10.93 -7.79 -7.41
N PHE A 218 11.54 -7.18 -6.39
CA PHE A 218 12.28 -7.87 -5.35
C PHE A 218 11.35 -8.87 -4.64
N ASN A 219 11.80 -10.12 -4.52
CA ASN A 219 11.07 -11.16 -3.81
C ASN A 219 12.08 -12.15 -3.23
N SER A 220 12.08 -12.30 -1.91
CA SER A 220 12.88 -13.31 -1.20
C SER A 220 12.10 -14.58 -0.90
N GLY A 221 10.77 -14.53 -0.82
CA GLY A 221 9.91 -15.64 -0.39
C GLY A 221 9.98 -15.97 1.11
N THR A 222 11.13 -15.77 1.76
CA THR A 222 11.40 -16.16 3.15
C THR A 222 11.44 -14.99 4.12
N LEU A 223 11.78 -13.79 3.63
CA LEU A 223 11.97 -12.60 4.47
C LEU A 223 10.65 -12.16 5.10
N LYS A 224 10.59 -12.15 6.43
CA LYS A 224 9.43 -11.71 7.21
C LYS A 224 9.90 -10.86 8.38
N GLY A 225 9.08 -9.89 8.77
CA GLY A 225 9.42 -8.98 9.85
C GLY A 225 8.24 -8.21 10.40
N ARG A 226 8.54 -7.33 11.35
CA ARG A 226 7.58 -6.55 12.14
C ARG A 226 7.50 -5.08 11.72
N SER A 227 8.60 -4.55 11.21
CA SER A 227 8.68 -3.19 10.70
C SER A 227 9.45 -3.18 9.39
N LYS A 228 9.20 -2.20 8.53
CA LYS A 228 10.01 -1.98 7.33
C LYS A 228 10.11 -0.52 6.97
N VAL A 229 11.20 -0.19 6.29
CA VAL A 229 11.41 1.08 5.61
C VAL A 229 11.73 0.80 4.16
N LEU A 230 11.12 1.55 3.25
CA LEU A 230 11.41 1.53 1.83
C LEU A 230 11.72 2.94 1.35
N VAL A 231 12.72 3.07 0.49
CA VAL A 231 13.10 4.27 -0.24
C VAL A 231 13.22 3.92 -1.70
N ASN A 232 12.39 4.55 -2.54
CA ASN A 232 12.35 4.33 -3.96
C ASN A 232 12.65 5.65 -4.68
N LEU A 233 13.57 5.60 -5.62
CA LEU A 233 13.96 6.68 -6.50
C LEU A 233 13.62 6.27 -7.93
N GLU A 234 12.94 7.15 -8.65
CA GLU A 234 12.60 6.94 -10.07
C GLU A 234 13.01 8.15 -10.88
N GLY A 235 13.74 7.92 -11.97
CA GLY A 235 14.03 8.93 -12.98
C GLY A 235 13.33 8.56 -14.27
N VAL A 236 12.41 9.41 -14.72
CA VAL A 236 11.69 9.23 -15.99
C VAL A 236 12.11 10.33 -16.95
N THR A 237 12.50 9.92 -18.16
CA THR A 237 12.92 10.82 -19.23
C THR A 237 11.97 10.65 -20.40
N TYR A 238 11.45 11.73 -20.97
CA TYR A 238 10.48 11.69 -22.07
C TYR A 238 11.15 12.11 -23.38
N ALA A 239 11.17 11.19 -24.33
CA ALA A 239 11.75 11.43 -25.64
C ALA A 239 10.82 12.30 -26.52
N PRO A 240 11.37 13.20 -27.34
CA PRO A 240 10.59 14.00 -28.29
C PRO A 240 10.09 13.20 -29.50
N TYR A 241 10.51 11.94 -29.64
CA TYR A 241 10.20 11.12 -30.79
C TYR A 241 8.82 10.50 -30.67
N ASN A 242 8.08 10.54 -31.77
CA ASN A 242 6.78 9.91 -31.92
C ASN A 242 6.82 8.99 -33.13
N LEU A 243 6.69 7.69 -32.91
CA LEU A 243 6.67 6.67 -33.96
C LEU A 243 5.26 6.08 -34.06
N ILE A 244 4.52 6.44 -35.10
CA ILE A 244 3.16 5.93 -35.36
C ILE A 244 2.23 6.13 -34.13
N GLY A 245 2.37 7.25 -33.42
CA GLY A 245 1.60 7.59 -32.22
C GLY A 245 2.24 7.13 -30.91
N PHE A 246 3.24 6.24 -30.94
CA PHE A 246 3.96 5.82 -29.74
C PHE A 246 5.02 6.83 -29.33
N ARG A 247 4.95 7.23 -28.07
CA ARG A 247 5.96 8.04 -27.39
C ARG A 247 6.72 7.18 -26.40
N PHE A 248 7.99 7.50 -26.22
CA PHE A 248 8.94 6.68 -25.46
C PHE A 248 9.43 7.44 -24.23
N ALA A 249 9.44 6.77 -23.08
CA ALA A 249 10.02 7.28 -21.86
C ALA A 249 11.01 6.27 -21.25
N PRO A 250 12.32 6.43 -21.50
CA PRO A 250 13.33 5.72 -20.73
C PRO A 250 13.20 5.99 -19.23
N LEU A 251 13.44 4.96 -18.43
CA LEU A 251 13.32 5.02 -16.98
C LEU A 251 14.47 4.30 -16.28
N ILE A 252 14.86 4.84 -15.12
CA ILE A 252 15.85 4.27 -14.21
C ILE A 252 15.23 4.26 -12.81
N LEU A 253 15.29 3.11 -12.14
CA LEU A 253 14.67 2.86 -10.85
C LEU A 253 15.74 2.33 -9.88
N ALA A 254 15.77 2.88 -8.68
CA ALA A 254 16.64 2.43 -7.59
C ALA A 254 15.83 2.37 -6.29
N GLY A 255 15.77 1.20 -5.68
CA GLY A 255 14.95 0.91 -4.53
C GLY A 255 15.78 0.30 -3.40
N PHE A 256 15.49 0.73 -2.18
CA PHE A 256 16.19 0.35 -0.97
C PHE A 256 15.18 -0.04 0.10
N GLY A 257 15.27 -1.26 0.61
CA GLY A 257 14.38 -1.78 1.64
C GLY A 257 15.16 -2.28 2.85
N MET A 258 14.64 -1.99 4.04
CA MET A 258 15.09 -2.63 5.29
C MET A 258 13.87 -3.20 5.99
N ILE A 259 14.07 -4.34 6.65
CA ILE A 259 13.02 -4.98 7.44
C ILE A 259 13.58 -5.38 8.80
N GLU A 260 12.80 -5.13 9.83
CA GLU A 260 13.08 -5.52 11.21
C GLU A 260 12.42 -6.87 11.48
N SER A 261 13.17 -7.79 12.09
CA SER A 261 12.67 -9.09 12.55
C SER A 261 12.88 -9.20 14.07
N ASP A 262 12.48 -10.31 14.67
CA ASP A 262 12.67 -10.55 16.10
C ASP A 262 14.16 -10.61 16.49
N GLU A 263 15.04 -10.95 15.54
CA GLU A 263 16.50 -11.07 15.74
C GLU A 263 17.27 -9.81 15.31
N VAL A 264 16.72 -9.04 14.39
CA VAL A 264 17.43 -7.93 13.72
C VAL A 264 16.62 -6.66 13.81
N LYS A 265 17.18 -5.64 14.48
CA LYS A 265 16.56 -4.31 14.60
C LYS A 265 16.54 -3.57 13.26
N LEU A 266 15.59 -2.65 13.15
CA LEU A 266 15.52 -1.72 12.03
C LEU A 266 16.79 -0.86 11.97
N PHE A 267 17.28 -0.53 10.77
CA PHE A 267 18.51 0.23 10.51
C PHE A 267 19.85 -0.42 10.87
N THR A 268 19.86 -1.54 11.60
CA THR A 268 21.09 -2.35 11.81
C THR A 268 21.15 -3.58 10.91
N GLY A 269 20.01 -3.96 10.32
CA GLY A 269 19.91 -5.10 9.41
C GLY A 269 20.45 -4.84 8.00
N HIS A 270 20.26 -5.84 7.14
CA HIS A 270 20.65 -5.77 5.74
C HIS A 270 19.83 -4.73 4.95
N LEU A 271 20.52 -3.99 4.08
CA LEU A 271 19.90 -3.11 3.10
C LEU A 271 19.64 -3.87 1.79
N TYR A 272 18.39 -4.20 1.53
CA TYR A 272 17.96 -4.88 0.31
C TYR A 272 17.86 -3.87 -0.83
N GLN A 273 18.53 -4.16 -1.93
CA GLN A 273 18.67 -3.26 -3.07
C GLN A 273 17.99 -3.85 -4.31
N ALA A 274 17.26 -3.00 -5.02
CA ALA A 274 16.63 -3.32 -6.29
C ALA A 274 16.91 -2.21 -7.30
N TYR A 275 17.54 -2.56 -8.42
CA TYR A 275 17.80 -1.64 -9.51
C TYR A 275 17.04 -2.11 -10.73
N ALA A 276 16.44 -1.20 -11.49
CA ALA A 276 15.86 -1.54 -12.77
C ALA A 276 16.04 -0.41 -13.79
N VAL A 277 16.21 -0.80 -15.04
CA VAL A 277 16.19 0.11 -16.18
C VAL A 277 15.11 -0.34 -17.15
N GLY A 278 14.54 0.58 -17.89
CA GLY A 278 13.48 0.22 -18.82
C GLY A 278 13.06 1.33 -19.76
N VAL A 279 12.00 1.03 -20.51
CA VAL A 279 11.32 1.98 -21.38
C VAL A 279 9.82 1.78 -21.27
N LEU A 280 9.12 2.90 -21.09
CA LEU A 280 7.67 2.99 -21.19
C LEU A 280 7.32 3.49 -22.60
N LEU A 281 6.46 2.77 -23.29
CA LEU A 281 5.89 3.19 -24.57
C LEU A 281 4.41 3.44 -24.37
N ARG A 282 3.92 4.60 -24.82
CA ARG A 282 2.50 4.94 -24.72
C ARG A 282 2.00 5.55 -26.01
N ASN A 283 0.83 5.13 -26.45
CA ASN A 283 0.11 5.74 -27.56
C ASN A 283 -1.23 6.30 -27.05
N GLU A 284 -1.33 7.63 -27.01
CA GLU A 284 -2.52 8.33 -26.51
C GLU A 284 -3.74 8.21 -27.46
N ASN A 285 -3.54 7.76 -28.71
CA ASN A 285 -4.64 7.56 -29.67
C ASN A 285 -5.35 6.22 -29.49
N LEU A 286 -4.81 5.32 -28.66
CA LEU A 286 -5.36 3.99 -28.41
C LEU A 286 -5.83 3.92 -26.95
N LEU A 287 -6.98 3.30 -26.70
CA LEU A 287 -7.60 3.26 -25.37
C LEU A 287 -6.70 2.58 -24.31
N ASN A 288 -5.94 1.54 -24.68
CA ASN A 288 -5.11 0.73 -23.76
C ASN A 288 -3.72 0.37 -24.34
N ALA A 289 -2.99 1.31 -24.92
CA ALA A 289 -1.67 1.03 -25.51
C ALA A 289 -0.52 1.63 -24.69
N SER A 290 -0.30 1.08 -23.49
CA SER A 290 0.89 1.33 -22.68
C SER A 290 1.68 0.03 -22.53
N PHE A 291 2.90 0.00 -23.06
CA PHE A 291 3.81 -1.13 -22.93
C PHE A 291 4.99 -0.72 -22.06
N GLN A 292 5.41 -1.62 -21.18
CA GLN A 292 6.53 -1.38 -20.30
C GLN A 292 7.50 -2.55 -20.41
N PHE A 293 8.76 -2.24 -20.71
CA PHE A 293 9.85 -3.21 -20.71
C PHE A 293 10.86 -2.80 -19.67
N THR A 294 11.18 -3.71 -18.74
CA THR A 294 12.14 -3.47 -17.67
C THR A 294 13.11 -4.64 -17.52
N TYR A 295 14.32 -4.34 -17.09
CA TYR A 295 15.29 -5.31 -16.67
C TYR A 295 15.74 -4.96 -15.25
N GLY A 296 15.49 -5.87 -14.31
CA GLY A 296 15.79 -5.66 -12.89
C GLY A 296 16.97 -6.50 -12.42
N VAL A 297 17.76 -5.94 -11.51
CA VAL A 297 18.93 -6.55 -10.87
C VAL A 297 18.83 -6.37 -9.36
N TYR A 298 19.04 -7.46 -8.63
CA TYR A 298 18.97 -7.56 -7.18
C TYR A 298 20.31 -8.13 -6.67
N PRO A 299 21.24 -7.27 -6.21
CA PRO A 299 22.58 -7.71 -5.80
C PRO A 299 22.58 -8.74 -4.68
N TYR A 300 21.62 -8.63 -3.76
CA TYR A 300 21.47 -9.55 -2.64
C TYR A 300 20.00 -9.92 -2.46
N VAL A 301 19.72 -11.22 -2.42
CA VAL A 301 18.43 -11.80 -2.06
C VAL A 301 18.71 -12.88 -1.01
N PRO A 302 18.00 -12.89 0.13
CA PRO A 302 18.14 -13.94 1.15
C PRO A 302 18.06 -15.33 0.53
N ASP A 303 18.82 -16.26 1.12
CA ASP A 303 18.84 -17.68 0.73
C ASP A 303 19.31 -17.93 -0.72
N ARG A 304 19.96 -16.94 -1.35
CA ARG A 304 20.63 -17.07 -2.64
C ARG A 304 22.10 -16.69 -2.55
N THR A 305 22.94 -17.47 -3.22
CA THR A 305 24.39 -17.26 -3.27
C THR A 305 24.81 -16.22 -4.32
N ASN A 306 24.04 -16.08 -5.40
CA ASN A 306 24.36 -15.20 -6.52
C ASN A 306 23.33 -14.06 -6.68
N PRO A 307 23.73 -12.90 -7.22
CA PRO A 307 22.81 -11.84 -7.62
C PRO A 307 21.70 -12.37 -8.52
N SER A 308 20.48 -11.86 -8.34
CA SER A 308 19.34 -12.23 -9.19
C SER A 308 19.09 -11.14 -10.22
N SER A 309 18.73 -11.53 -11.44
CA SER A 309 18.15 -10.62 -12.43
C SER A 309 16.84 -11.17 -12.98
N LYS A 310 15.99 -10.27 -13.47
CA LYS A 310 14.67 -10.61 -14.03
C LYS A 310 14.33 -9.70 -15.20
N PHE A 311 13.70 -10.27 -16.21
CA PHE A 311 13.05 -9.50 -17.27
C PHE A 311 11.60 -9.19 -16.89
N ASN A 312 11.18 -7.94 -17.13
CA ASN A 312 9.90 -7.35 -16.76
C ASN A 312 9.44 -7.58 -15.30
N PRO A 313 10.29 -7.35 -14.28
CA PRO A 313 9.88 -7.57 -12.90
C PRO A 313 9.00 -6.46 -12.31
N VAL A 314 8.97 -5.28 -12.95
CA VAL A 314 8.22 -4.12 -12.48
C VAL A 314 6.83 -4.14 -13.11
N VAL A 315 5.80 -4.34 -12.29
CA VAL A 315 4.42 -4.51 -12.78
C VAL A 315 3.75 -3.16 -13.07
N ASN A 316 4.01 -2.13 -12.25
CA ASN A 316 3.45 -0.79 -12.43
C ASN A 316 4.45 0.29 -11.99
N ILE A 317 4.81 1.22 -12.88
CA ILE A 317 5.60 2.45 -12.58
C ILE A 317 4.65 3.63 -12.28
N THR A 318 3.39 3.35 -11.96
CA THR A 318 2.38 4.37 -11.79
C THR A 318 2.61 5.12 -10.48
N VAL A 319 2.82 6.44 -10.58
CA VAL A 319 2.78 7.36 -9.44
C VAL A 319 1.49 7.14 -8.66
N ARG A 320 1.61 6.65 -7.41
CA ARG A 320 0.45 6.37 -6.57
C ARG A 320 0.01 7.66 -5.88
N PHE A 321 -0.99 8.34 -6.45
CA PHE A 321 -1.63 9.45 -5.76
C PHE A 321 -2.63 8.95 -4.74
N ARG A 322 -2.54 9.47 -3.52
CA ARG A 322 -3.62 9.30 -2.57
C ARG A 322 -4.76 10.24 -2.95
N SER A 323 -5.98 9.71 -3.00
CA SER A 323 -7.16 10.56 -3.04
C SER A 323 -7.28 11.30 -1.70
N PHE A 324 -7.49 12.62 -1.73
CA PHE A 324 -7.79 13.42 -0.53
C PHE A 324 -9.27 13.36 -0.17
N ALA A 325 -9.91 12.22 -0.37
CA ALA A 325 -11.30 11.96 -0.02
C ALA A 325 -11.39 11.04 1.20
N VAL A 326 -12.42 11.23 2.02
CA VAL A 326 -12.75 10.25 3.08
C VAL A 326 -13.38 9.04 2.41
N VAL A 327 -12.77 7.87 2.62
CA VAL A 327 -13.22 6.59 2.05
C VAL A 327 -13.96 5.74 3.09
N LYS A 328 -14.46 4.58 2.65
CA LYS A 328 -15.04 3.54 3.52
C LYS A 328 -14.15 3.34 4.77
N PRO A 329 -14.73 3.34 6.00
CA PRO A 329 -13.97 3.05 7.21
C PRO A 329 -13.26 1.70 7.11
N ASP A 330 -11.96 1.68 7.42
CA ASP A 330 -11.19 0.45 7.45
C ASP A 330 -10.13 0.49 8.54
N VAL A 331 -9.69 -0.69 8.97
CA VAL A 331 -8.56 -0.83 9.87
C VAL A 331 -7.30 -0.38 9.15
N VAL A 332 -6.40 0.33 9.85
CA VAL A 332 -5.12 0.75 9.27
C VAL A 332 -4.33 -0.48 8.83
N SER A 333 -4.00 -0.53 7.55
CA SER A 333 -3.35 -1.69 6.95
C SER A 333 -1.92 -1.84 7.46
N TYR A 334 -1.59 -3.06 7.86
CA TYR A 334 -0.26 -3.48 8.25
C TYR A 334 0.42 -4.15 7.06
N ASN A 335 0.86 -3.34 6.10
CA ASN A 335 1.47 -3.85 4.87
C ASN A 335 2.47 -2.90 4.25
#